data_AF-A0A2A2B203-F1
#
_entry.id   AF-A0A2A2B203-F1
#
_cell.length_a   1.000
_cell.length_b   1.000
_cell.length_c   1.000
_cell.angle_alpha   90.00
_cell.angle_beta   90.00
_cell.angle_gamma   90.00
#
_symmetry.space_group_name_H-M   'P 1'
#
loop_
_entity.id
_entity.type
_entity.pdbx_description
1 polymer ?
#
loop_
_entity_poly.entity_id
_entity_poly.type
_entity_poly.pdbx_seq_one_letter_code
_entity_poly.pdbx_strand_id
1 'polypeptide(L)'
;MIGLLFLGAGLAWLAFSCYMAVLLAKGAAIRQPLLKLLLGAVVLSVMLVGPFLDHIIGMRQFERLCNERAVIKVSETAAQVKRAKRLDSSSRVLLGYWIKISYSRIVYVDVDTNQEFLRYEILNTKGGVIGGLFMLEGSYQCTPKDYSQMDVLDVDKLVRQGEGL
;
A
#
# COMPACT_ATOMS: atom_id res chain seq x y z
N MET A 1 2.78 27.45 13.17
CA MET A 1 4.23 27.18 13.11
C MET A 1 4.60 26.06 12.14
N ILE A 2 3.77 25.01 11.99
CA ILE A 2 3.99 23.91 11.02
C ILE A 2 4.14 24.39 9.56
N GLY A 3 3.35 25.39 9.13
CA GLY A 3 3.44 25.91 7.75
C GLY A 3 4.78 26.55 7.39
N LEU A 4 5.42 27.27 8.32
CA LEU A 4 6.74 27.87 8.10
C LEU A 4 7.85 26.81 8.01
N LEU A 5 7.75 25.76 8.82
CA LEU A 5 8.68 24.62 8.75
C LEU A 5 8.55 23.89 7.41
N PHE A 6 7.33 23.67 6.93
CA PHE A 6 7.09 23.03 5.64
C PHE A 6 7.63 23.88 4.47
N LEU A 7 7.42 25.19 4.52
CA LEU A 7 7.94 26.12 3.52
C LEU A 7 9.46 26.19 3.54
N GLY A 8 10.08 26.22 4.73
CA GLY A 8 11.53 26.16 4.89
C GLY A 8 12.13 24.87 4.34
N ALA A 9 11.53 23.72 4.66
CA ALA A 9 11.95 22.42 4.13
C ALA A 9 11.80 22.36 2.60
N GLY A 10 10.70 22.88 2.04
CA GLY A 10 10.48 22.96 0.60
C GLY A 10 11.52 23.83 -0.12
N LEU A 11 11.85 24.99 0.44
CA LEU A 11 12.91 25.86 -0.11
C LEU A 11 14.29 25.21 -0.01
N ALA A 12 14.60 24.56 1.11
CA ALA A 12 15.86 23.84 1.27
C ALA A 12 15.99 22.69 0.26
N TRP A 13 14.91 21.93 0.04
CA TRP A 13 14.86 20.86 -0.96
C TRP A 13 15.04 21.40 -2.38
N LEU A 14 14.40 22.52 -2.72
CA LEU A 14 14.54 23.17 -4.01
C LEU A 14 15.98 23.65 -4.22
N ALA A 15 16.57 24.32 -3.23
CA ALA A 15 17.95 24.79 -3.29
C ALA A 15 18.93 23.63 -3.47
N PHE A 16 18.73 22.53 -2.72
CA PHE A 16 19.53 21.32 -2.84
C PHE A 16 19.41 20.68 -4.23
N SER A 17 18.19 20.58 -4.77
CA SER A 17 17.93 20.03 -6.11
C SER A 17 18.60 20.87 -7.20
N CYS A 18 18.50 22.21 -7.11
CA CYS A 18 19.20 23.14 -8.02
C CYS A 18 20.72 23.01 -7.92
N TYR A 19 21.26 22.92 -6.71
CA TYR A 19 22.70 22.75 -6.48
C TYR A 19 23.21 21.46 -7.13
N MET A 20 22.52 20.34 -6.91
CA MET A 20 22.88 19.04 -7.49
C MET A 20 22.76 19.04 -9.02
N ALA A 21 21.71 19.64 -9.58
CA ALA A 21 21.54 19.78 -11.02
C ALA A 21 22.71 20.53 -11.67
N VAL A 22 23.13 21.64 -11.07
CA VAL A 22 24.27 22.44 -11.58
C VAL A 22 25.59 21.70 -11.40
N LEU A 23 25.80 21.06 -10.25
CA LEU A 23 27.02 20.29 -9.95
C LEU A 23 27.22 19.16 -10.97
N LEU A 24 26.17 18.38 -11.24
CA LEU A 24 26.20 17.27 -12.20
C LEU A 24 26.35 17.77 -13.65
N ALA A 25 25.64 18.84 -14.04
CA ALA A 25 25.77 19.42 -15.38
C ALA A 25 27.16 20.02 -15.64
N LYS A 26 27.80 20.62 -14.62
CA LYS A 26 29.16 21.16 -14.71
C LYS A 26 30.23 20.05 -14.72
N GLY A 27 30.05 19.02 -13.89
CA GLY A 27 30.95 17.87 -13.80
C GLY A 27 30.90 16.95 -15.02
N ALA A 28 29.82 17.00 -15.80
CA ALA A 28 29.72 16.25 -17.05
C ALA A 28 30.71 16.78 -18.11
N ALA A 29 31.54 15.90 -18.67
CA ALA A 29 32.49 16.16 -19.75
C ALA A 29 31.83 16.39 -21.12
N ILE A 30 30.68 17.07 -21.12
CA ILE A 30 29.91 17.44 -22.31
C ILE A 30 30.51 18.75 -22.85
N ARG A 31 30.70 18.88 -24.16
CA ARG A 31 31.19 20.14 -24.77
C ARG A 31 30.07 21.09 -25.17
N GLN A 32 28.88 20.57 -25.45
CA GLN A 32 27.75 21.34 -25.95
C GLN A 32 26.97 22.01 -24.81
N PRO A 33 26.78 23.35 -24.82
CA PRO A 33 26.10 24.07 -23.75
C PRO A 33 24.61 23.70 -23.65
N LEU A 34 23.96 23.47 -24.80
CA LEU A 34 22.57 23.05 -24.89
C LEU A 34 22.33 21.70 -24.21
N LEU A 35 23.22 20.73 -24.46
CA LEU A 35 23.12 19.40 -23.88
C LEU A 35 23.39 19.41 -22.36
N LYS A 36 24.27 20.29 -21.88
CA LYS A 36 24.47 20.52 -20.44
C LYS A 36 23.22 21.11 -19.77
N LEU A 37 22.58 22.07 -20.43
CA LEU A 37 21.35 22.68 -19.91
C LEU A 37 20.22 21.65 -19.84
N LEU A 38 20.07 20.82 -20.88
CA LEU A 38 19.11 19.71 -20.87
C LEU A 38 19.40 18.71 -19.76
N LEU A 39 20.67 18.32 -19.55
CA LEU A 39 21.04 17.42 -18.46
C LEU A 39 20.67 18.02 -17.09
N GLY A 40 20.99 19.29 -16.86
CA GLY A 40 20.63 20.00 -15.64
C GLY A 40 19.11 20.05 -15.42
N ALA A 41 18.34 20.34 -16.47
CA ALA A 41 16.88 20.34 -16.42
C ALA A 41 16.32 18.96 -16.06
N VAL A 42 16.82 17.88 -16.69
CA VAL A 42 16.39 16.51 -16.40
C VAL A 42 16.71 16.13 -14.96
N VAL A 43 17.93 16.38 -14.50
CA VAL A 43 18.33 16.09 -13.11
C VAL A 43 17.45 16.85 -12.12
N LEU A 44 17.21 18.14 -12.38
CA LEU A 44 16.34 18.96 -11.54
C LEU A 44 14.92 18.38 -11.49
N SER A 45 14.33 18.05 -12.64
CA SER A 45 12.99 17.45 -12.71
C SER A 45 12.93 16.11 -11.97
N VAL A 46 13.93 15.25 -12.12
CA VAL A 46 13.98 13.95 -11.43
C VAL A 46 14.14 14.13 -9.92
N MET A 47 14.99 15.04 -9.44
CA MET A 47 15.11 15.28 -8.00
C MET A 47 13.86 15.91 -7.40
N LEU A 48 13.22 16.83 -8.13
CA LEU A 48 12.07 17.56 -7.61
C LEU A 48 10.80 16.70 -7.59
N VAL A 49 10.59 15.89 -8.64
CA VAL A 49 9.35 15.12 -8.82
C VAL A 49 9.53 13.62 -8.52
N GLY A 50 10.73 13.08 -8.68
CA GLY A 50 11.04 11.66 -8.52
C GLY A 50 10.55 11.04 -7.20
N PRO A 51 10.82 11.67 -6.03
CA PRO A 51 10.30 11.17 -4.74
C PRO A 51 8.77 11.01 -4.72
N PHE A 52 8.04 11.87 -5.43
CA PHE A 52 6.58 11.82 -5.51
C PHE A 52 6.09 10.77 -6.51
N LEU A 53 6.80 10.57 -7.63
CA LEU A 53 6.44 9.58 -8.64
C LEU A 53 6.46 8.16 -8.08
N ASP A 54 7.46 7.84 -7.26
CA ASP A 54 7.57 6.55 -6.58
C ASP A 54 6.33 6.24 -5.74
N HIS A 55 5.89 7.23 -4.95
CA HIS A 55 4.67 7.11 -4.15
C HIS A 55 3.41 6.97 -5.01
N ILE A 56 3.25 7.79 -6.06
CA ILE A 56 2.07 7.76 -6.94
C ILE A 56 1.94 6.41 -7.65
N ILE A 57 3.03 5.89 -8.23
CA ILE A 57 3.03 4.61 -8.94
C ILE A 57 2.71 3.47 -7.96
N GLY A 58 3.36 3.48 -6.79
CA GLY A 58 3.11 2.50 -5.75
C GLY A 58 1.66 2.49 -5.28
N MET A 59 1.07 3.66 -5.03
CA MET A 59 -0.31 3.78 -4.55
C MET A 59 -1.33 3.33 -5.60
N ARG A 60 -1.10 3.61 -6.89
CA ARG A 60 -1.95 3.07 -7.97
C ARG A 60 -1.88 1.54 -8.03
N GLN A 61 -0.69 0.97 -7.86
CA GLN A 61 -0.52 -0.49 -7.82
C GLN A 61 -1.26 -1.10 -6.62
N PHE A 62 -1.17 -0.45 -5.45
CA PHE A 62 -1.88 -0.86 -4.25
C PHE A 62 -3.41 -0.76 -4.40
N GLU A 63 -3.91 0.32 -4.98
CA GLU A 63 -5.35 0.50 -5.21
C GLU A 63 -5.91 -0.59 -6.16
N ARG A 64 -5.18 -0.89 -7.24
CA ARG A 64 -5.54 -1.98 -8.15
C ARG A 64 -5.60 -3.32 -7.41
N LEU A 65 -4.56 -3.64 -6.65
CA LEU A 65 -4.54 -4.86 -5.84
C LEU A 65 -5.68 -4.92 -4.82
N CYS A 66 -6.02 -3.78 -4.23
CA CYS A 66 -7.11 -3.71 -3.29
C CYS A 66 -8.43 -4.11 -3.95
N ASN A 67 -8.72 -3.54 -5.12
CA ASN A 67 -9.94 -3.87 -5.86
C ASN A 67 -9.98 -5.34 -6.32
N GLU A 68 -8.82 -5.95 -6.60
CA GLU A 68 -8.74 -7.35 -7.06
C GLU A 68 -8.76 -8.38 -5.91
N ARG A 69 -8.16 -8.06 -4.75
CA ARG A 69 -7.92 -9.04 -3.66
C ARG A 69 -8.71 -8.79 -2.39
N ALA A 70 -9.04 -7.54 -2.07
CA ALA A 70 -9.86 -7.21 -0.90
C ALA A 70 -11.33 -7.42 -1.26
N VAL A 71 -11.70 -8.68 -1.47
CA VAL A 71 -13.06 -9.11 -1.80
C VAL A 71 -13.42 -10.26 -0.88
N ILE A 72 -14.66 -10.26 -0.40
CA ILE A 72 -15.20 -11.35 0.40
C ILE A 72 -15.51 -12.52 -0.53
N LYS A 73 -14.98 -13.69 -0.20
CA LYS A 73 -15.25 -14.93 -0.91
C LYS A 73 -16.04 -15.84 0.01
N VAL A 74 -17.24 -16.20 -0.42
CA VAL A 74 -18.18 -17.05 0.31
C VAL A 74 -18.35 -18.37 -0.46
N SER A 75 -18.34 -19.49 0.27
CA SER A 75 -18.63 -20.83 -0.26
C SER A 75 -20.13 -21.03 -0.43
N GLU A 76 -20.53 -21.86 -1.38
CA GLU A 76 -21.93 -22.28 -1.56
C GLU A 76 -22.49 -22.98 -0.31
N THR A 77 -21.62 -23.63 0.48
CA THR A 77 -21.98 -24.30 1.73
C THR A 77 -22.20 -23.34 2.91
N ALA A 78 -21.93 -22.04 2.74
CA ALA A 78 -22.01 -21.06 3.84
C ALA A 78 -23.41 -20.98 4.48
N ALA A 79 -24.48 -21.18 3.71
CA ALA A 79 -25.85 -21.15 4.22
C ALA A 79 -26.18 -22.31 5.19
N GLN A 80 -25.37 -23.37 5.21
CA GLN A 80 -25.57 -24.56 6.05
C GLN A 80 -24.78 -24.49 7.36
N VAL A 81 -23.89 -23.51 7.50
CA VAL A 81 -23.01 -23.36 8.67
C VAL A 81 -23.81 -22.94 9.88
N LYS A 82 -23.63 -23.65 10.99
CA LYS A 82 -24.31 -23.37 12.27
C LYS A 82 -23.37 -22.78 13.32
N ARG A 83 -22.08 -23.07 13.23
CA ARG A 83 -21.05 -22.62 14.16
C ARG A 83 -19.78 -22.33 13.38
N ALA A 84 -19.17 -21.18 13.66
CA ALA A 84 -17.98 -20.75 12.98
C ALA A 84 -16.83 -20.53 13.96
N LYS A 85 -15.61 -20.70 13.48
CA LYS A 85 -14.39 -20.25 14.13
C LYS A 85 -13.64 -19.33 13.18
N ARG A 86 -13.17 -18.20 13.72
CA ARG A 86 -12.30 -17.28 12.99
C ARG A 86 -10.85 -17.73 13.11
N LEU A 87 -10.17 -17.80 11.98
CA LEU A 87 -8.74 -18.06 11.85
C LEU A 87 -8.09 -16.85 11.18
N ASP A 88 -7.29 -16.12 11.94
CA ASP A 88 -6.48 -15.03 11.42
C ASP A 88 -5.10 -15.56 10.99
N SER A 89 -4.68 -15.23 9.78
CA SER A 89 -3.32 -15.54 9.33
C SER A 89 -2.36 -14.39 9.65
N SER A 90 -1.11 -14.77 9.94
CA SER A 90 -0.01 -13.80 10.09
C SER A 90 0.16 -12.97 8.82
N SER A 91 0.46 -11.68 8.97
CA SER A 91 0.78 -10.80 7.85
C SER A 91 1.94 -11.34 7.01
N ARG A 92 1.77 -11.41 5.69
CA ARG A 92 2.78 -11.86 4.72
C ARG A 92 3.08 -10.77 3.72
N VAL A 93 4.34 -10.66 3.29
CA VAL A 93 4.77 -9.69 2.28
C VAL A 93 4.52 -10.24 0.88
N LEU A 94 3.95 -9.43 0.00
CA LEU A 94 3.83 -9.70 -1.43
C LEU A 94 5.11 -9.27 -2.14
N LEU A 95 5.69 -10.20 -2.91
CA LEU A 95 6.88 -9.96 -3.72
C LEU A 95 6.49 -9.55 -5.15
N GLY A 96 7.40 -8.88 -5.85
CA GLY A 96 7.18 -8.44 -7.25
C GLY A 96 6.42 -7.12 -7.40
N TYR A 97 6.22 -6.38 -6.32
CA TYR A 97 5.58 -5.07 -6.31
C TYR A 97 6.62 -3.96 -6.11
N TRP A 98 6.33 -2.77 -6.66
CA TRP A 98 7.25 -1.63 -6.59
C TRP A 98 7.41 -1.13 -5.16
N ILE A 99 6.32 -1.19 -4.39
CA ILE A 99 6.29 -0.88 -2.98
C ILE A 99 6.10 -2.13 -2.14
N LYS A 100 6.51 -2.08 -0.88
CA LYS A 100 6.31 -3.19 0.06
C LYS A 100 4.84 -3.28 0.46
N ILE A 101 4.14 -4.24 -0.11
CA ILE A 101 2.75 -4.55 0.21
C ILE A 101 2.73 -5.81 1.05
N SER A 102 1.94 -5.80 2.11
CA SER A 102 1.67 -6.96 2.95
C SER A 102 0.19 -7.26 2.96
N TYR A 103 -0.16 -8.51 3.23
CA TYR A 103 -1.55 -8.92 3.37
C TYR A 103 -1.73 -9.86 4.56
N SER A 104 -2.88 -9.76 5.20
CA SER A 104 -3.36 -10.72 6.18
C SER A 104 -4.68 -11.29 5.68
N ARG A 105 -4.79 -12.61 5.68
CA ARG A 105 -6.03 -13.31 5.34
C ARG A 105 -6.81 -13.63 6.61
N ILE A 106 -8.10 -13.36 6.57
CA ILE A 106 -9.07 -13.75 7.60
C ILE A 106 -9.93 -14.85 6.99
N VAL A 107 -10.03 -15.99 7.68
CA VAL A 107 -10.80 -17.15 7.25
C VAL A 107 -11.78 -17.54 8.35
N TYR A 108 -13.00 -17.85 7.97
CA TYR A 108 -14.01 -18.41 8.85
C TYR A 108 -14.27 -19.85 8.41
N VAL A 109 -14.18 -20.73 9.39
CA VAL A 109 -14.27 -22.17 9.20
C VAL A 109 -15.47 -22.67 9.99
N ASP A 110 -16.25 -23.57 9.39
CA ASP A 110 -17.32 -24.27 10.09
C ASP A 110 -16.70 -25.23 11.11
N VAL A 111 -17.15 -25.15 12.36
CA VAL A 111 -16.62 -25.99 13.45
C VAL A 111 -16.96 -27.47 13.23
N ASP A 112 -18.10 -27.76 12.60
CA ASP A 112 -18.60 -29.13 12.45
C ASP A 112 -17.88 -29.89 11.34
N THR A 113 -17.63 -29.21 10.22
CA THR A 113 -17.03 -29.81 9.01
C THR A 113 -15.56 -29.46 8.82
N ASN A 114 -15.06 -28.49 9.57
CA ASN A 114 -13.73 -27.90 9.42
C ASN A 114 -13.46 -27.36 8.00
N GLN A 115 -14.51 -26.97 7.28
CA GLN A 115 -14.41 -26.39 5.93
C GLN A 115 -14.46 -24.87 5.98
N GLU A 116 -13.64 -24.22 5.15
CA GLU A 116 -13.70 -22.77 4.96
C GLU A 116 -15.01 -22.40 4.24
N PHE A 117 -15.78 -21.49 4.83
CA PHE A 117 -17.02 -21.02 4.20
C PHE A 117 -16.98 -19.53 3.87
N LEU A 118 -16.09 -18.77 4.51
CA LEU A 118 -15.89 -17.36 4.22
C LEU A 118 -14.42 -16.98 4.39
N ARG A 119 -13.89 -16.21 3.45
CA ARG A 119 -12.53 -15.65 3.56
C ARG A 119 -12.43 -14.29 2.90
N TYR A 120 -11.56 -13.45 3.44
CA TYR A 120 -11.17 -12.20 2.79
C TYR A 120 -9.74 -11.82 3.14
N GLU A 121 -9.16 -10.92 2.35
CA GLU A 121 -7.80 -10.42 2.54
C GLU A 121 -7.84 -8.94 2.89
N ILE A 122 -7.00 -8.55 3.84
CA ILE A 122 -6.70 -7.16 4.18
C ILE A 122 -5.31 -6.88 3.65
N LEU A 123 -5.16 -5.80 2.88
CA LEU A 123 -3.87 -5.39 2.33
C LEU A 123 -3.38 -4.13 3.06
N ASN A 124 -2.08 -4.09 3.32
CA ASN A 124 -1.42 -3.01 4.03
C ASN A 124 -0.15 -2.60 3.30
N THR A 125 0.10 -1.30 3.19
CA THR A 125 1.35 -0.75 2.67
C THR A 125 1.78 0.47 3.47
N LYS A 126 3.09 0.73 3.44
CA LYS A 126 3.69 1.93 4.04
C LYS A 126 3.87 3.10 3.06
N GLY A 127 3.45 2.91 1.80
CA GLY A 127 3.61 3.89 0.73
C GLY A 127 4.89 3.68 -0.08
N GLY A 128 5.47 4.78 -0.56
CA GLY A 128 6.61 4.76 -1.48
C GLY A 128 7.90 4.26 -0.82
N VAL A 129 8.79 3.67 -1.62
CA VAL A 129 10.13 3.21 -1.21
C VAL A 129 10.96 4.38 -0.68
N ILE A 130 10.89 5.53 -1.36
CA ILE A 130 11.69 6.71 -0.99
C ILE A 130 11.16 7.31 0.32
N GLY A 131 9.83 7.39 0.49
CA GLY A 131 9.22 7.80 1.76
C GLY A 131 9.62 6.87 2.92
N GLY A 132 9.71 5.56 2.65
CA GLY A 132 10.24 4.54 3.56
C GLY A 132 11.66 4.82 4.04
N LEU A 133 12.55 5.20 3.12
CA LEU A 133 13.95 5.48 3.43
C LEU A 133 14.12 6.69 4.36
N PHE A 134 13.26 7.70 4.22
CA PHE A 134 13.33 8.94 5.01
C PHE A 134 12.37 8.97 6.22
N MET A 135 11.79 7.83 6.60
CA MET A 135 10.76 7.73 7.66
C MET A 135 9.57 8.69 7.48
N LEU A 136 9.26 9.04 6.24
CA LEU A 136 8.07 9.80 5.85
C LEU A 136 6.94 8.84 5.46
N GLU A 137 6.91 7.66 6.08
CA GLU A 137 5.94 6.60 5.79
C GLU A 137 4.53 7.00 6.24
N GLY A 138 3.54 6.70 5.40
CA GLY A 138 2.14 6.65 5.82
C GLY A 138 1.74 5.20 6.13
N SER A 139 0.63 4.98 6.83
CA SER A 139 0.01 3.66 6.94
C SER A 139 -1.25 3.63 6.08
N TYR A 140 -1.22 2.85 5.00
CA TYR A 140 -2.38 2.66 4.14
C TYR A 140 -2.88 1.23 4.29
N GLN A 141 -4.13 1.11 4.73
CA GLN A 141 -4.82 -0.16 4.87
C GLN A 141 -6.02 -0.18 3.94
N CYS A 142 -6.28 -1.36 3.39
CA CYS A 142 -7.39 -1.61 2.50
C CYS A 142 -8.11 -2.88 2.95
N THR A 143 -9.43 -2.79 2.99
CA THR A 143 -10.34 -3.88 3.39
C THR A 143 -11.43 -4.02 2.32
N PRO A 144 -12.19 -5.12 2.32
CA PRO A 144 -13.29 -5.28 1.37
C PRO A 144 -14.27 -4.12 1.39
N LYS A 145 -14.72 -3.69 0.22
CA LYS A 145 -15.68 -2.58 0.10
C LYS A 145 -17.12 -2.99 0.41
N ASP A 146 -17.43 -4.26 0.22
CA ASP A 146 -18.77 -4.81 0.39
C ASP A 146 -18.75 -5.91 1.45
N TYR A 147 -19.44 -5.66 2.55
CA TYR A 147 -19.63 -6.58 3.68
C TYR A 147 -21.03 -7.20 3.70
N SER A 148 -21.89 -6.90 2.73
CA SER A 148 -23.28 -7.36 2.71
C SER A 148 -23.40 -8.89 2.83
N GLN A 149 -22.47 -9.65 2.27
CA GLN A 149 -22.44 -11.10 2.37
C GLN A 149 -22.16 -11.61 3.80
N MET A 150 -21.37 -10.87 4.59
CA MET A 150 -21.16 -11.19 6.02
C MET A 150 -22.39 -10.88 6.84
N ASP A 151 -23.07 -9.78 6.55
CA ASP A 151 -24.30 -9.39 7.25
C ASP A 151 -25.44 -10.37 6.99
N VAL A 152 -25.59 -10.84 5.75
CA VAL A 152 -26.59 -11.86 5.37
C VAL A 152 -26.36 -13.20 6.09
N LEU A 153 -25.10 -13.57 6.31
CA LEU A 153 -24.73 -14.81 6.99
C LEU A 153 -24.72 -14.69 8.53
N ASP A 154 -24.89 -13.50 9.09
CA ASP A 154 -24.80 -13.22 10.53
C ASP A 154 -23.56 -13.88 11.17
N VAL A 155 -22.40 -13.61 10.56
CA VAL A 155 -21.13 -14.28 10.89
C VAL A 155 -20.77 -14.12 12.38
N ASP A 156 -21.09 -12.97 12.98
CA ASP A 156 -20.84 -12.71 14.39
C ASP A 156 -21.63 -13.65 15.30
N LYS A 157 -22.87 -13.96 14.96
CA LYS A 157 -23.67 -14.96 15.67
C LYS A 157 -23.09 -16.36 15.52
N LEU A 158 -22.67 -16.74 14.30
CA LEU A 158 -22.05 -18.04 14.04
C LEU A 158 -20.76 -18.23 14.84
N VAL A 159 -19.95 -17.17 14.97
CA VAL A 159 -18.72 -17.20 15.77
C VAL A 159 -19.03 -17.34 17.26
N ARG A 160 -19.97 -16.55 17.80
CA ARG A 160 -20.40 -16.67 19.20
C ARG A 160 -20.93 -18.07 19.54
N GLN A 161 -21.64 -18.70 18.61
CA GLN A 161 -22.12 -20.08 18.77
C GLN A 161 -21.01 -21.12 18.71
N GLY A 162 -19.88 -20.81 18.07
CA GLY A 162 -18.67 -21.65 18.07
C GLY A 162 -17.78 -21.45 19.31
N GLU A 163 -17.74 -20.24 19.88
CA GLU A 163 -16.94 -19.90 21.08
C GLU A 163 -17.63 -20.26 22.41
N GLY A 164 -18.95 -20.48 22.40
CA GLY A 164 -19.73 -20.89 23.57
C GLY A 164 -19.61 -22.37 23.98
N LEU A 165 -18.60 -23.07 23.47
CA LEU A 165 -18.20 -24.45 23.80
C LEU A 165 -16.81 -24.45 24.43
#